data_AF-A0A3C0JPF0-F1
#
_entry.id   AF-A0A3C0JPF0-F1
#
_cell.length_a   1.000
_cell.length_b   1.000
_cell.length_c   1.000
_cell.angle_alpha   90.00
_cell.angle_beta   90.00
_cell.angle_gamma   90.00
#
_symmetry.space_group_name_H-M   'P 1'
#
loop_
_entity.id
_entity.type
_entity.pdbx_description
1 polymer ?
#
loop_
_entity_poly.entity_id
_entity_poly.type
_entity_poly.pdbx_seq_one_letter_code
_entity_poly.pdbx_strand_id
1 'polypeptide(L)'
;MTDIDQIKESHAAMLARLGGFFAAQERGVVLVGGYLRDTLRSATPQQDVDIALPGETEKIGRELARFLGGTFVPLGAAFGASRVVVPAQDAEFPEEKT
;
A
#
# COMPACT_ATOMS: atom_id res chain seq x y z
N MET A 1 -5.65 2.99 20.77
CA MET A 1 -6.91 2.93 19.96
C MET A 1 -6.79 4.07 18.98
N THR A 2 -6.38 3.80 17.73
CA THR A 2 -6.09 4.85 16.74
C THR A 2 -7.40 5.51 16.32
N ASP A 3 -7.42 6.83 16.25
CA ASP A 3 -8.58 7.61 15.87
C ASP A 3 -8.97 7.29 14.41
N ILE A 4 -10.28 7.18 14.13
CA ILE A 4 -10.79 6.89 12.78
C ILE A 4 -10.34 7.96 11.79
N ASP A 5 -10.23 9.22 12.24
CA ASP A 5 -9.80 10.31 11.38
C ASP A 5 -8.28 10.27 11.10
N GLN A 6 -7.46 9.83 12.07
CA GLN A 6 -6.03 9.54 11.85
C GLN A 6 -5.80 8.41 10.85
N ILE A 7 -6.64 7.36 10.90
CA ILE A 7 -6.58 6.25 9.93
C ILE A 7 -6.88 6.77 8.52
N LYS A 8 -7.92 7.59 8.36
CA LYS A 8 -8.27 8.19 7.06
C LYS A 8 -7.17 9.10 6.51
N GLU A 9 -6.57 9.94 7.35
CA GLU A 9 -5.45 10.81 6.96
C GLU A 9 -4.22 9.99 6.52
N SER A 10 -3.90 8.92 7.24
CA SER A 10 -2.81 8.01 6.86
C SER A 10 -3.05 7.29 5.52
N HIS A 11 -4.30 6.91 5.24
CA HIS A 11 -4.69 6.27 3.99
C HIS A 11 -4.64 7.25 2.81
N ALA A 12 -5.14 8.47 2.98
CA ALA A 12 -5.07 9.51 1.95
C ALA A 12 -3.60 9.86 1.61
N ALA A 13 -2.74 9.98 2.63
CA ALA A 13 -1.31 10.18 2.43
C ALA A 13 -0.65 9.02 1.68
N MET A 14 -1.01 7.77 2.01
CA MET A 14 -0.51 6.59 1.28
C MET A 14 -0.96 6.60 -0.19
N LEU A 15 -2.24 6.87 -0.47
CA LEU A 15 -2.74 6.98 -1.84
C LEU A 15 -2.04 8.08 -2.64
N ALA A 16 -1.75 9.23 -2.01
CA ALA A 16 -0.99 10.31 -2.64
C ALA A 16 0.45 9.87 -2.99
N ARG A 17 1.12 9.16 -2.09
CA ARG A 17 2.47 8.60 -2.35
C ARG A 17 2.45 7.58 -3.50
N LEU A 18 1.46 6.69 -3.53
CA LEU A 18 1.26 5.75 -4.64
C LEU A 18 1.03 6.49 -5.96
N GLY A 19 0.15 7.50 -5.96
CA GLY A 19 -0.13 8.32 -7.12
C GLY A 19 1.13 9.01 -7.67
N GLY A 20 1.95 9.60 -6.79
CA GLY A 20 3.21 10.23 -7.17
C GLY A 20 4.21 9.24 -7.79
N PHE A 21 4.34 8.04 -7.20
CA PHE A 21 5.22 7.00 -7.72
C PHE A 21 4.84 6.56 -9.14
N PHE A 22 3.56 6.27 -9.39
CA PHE A 22 3.13 5.79 -10.70
C PHE A 22 3.05 6.90 -11.76
N ALA A 23 2.69 8.13 -11.36
CA ALA A 23 2.70 9.29 -12.26
C ALA A 23 4.11 9.56 -12.79
N ALA A 24 5.14 9.45 -11.93
CA ALA A 24 6.54 9.62 -12.34
C ALA A 24 7.02 8.55 -13.35
N GLN A 25 6.30 7.43 -13.48
CA GLN A 25 6.58 6.37 -14.44
C GLN A 25 5.67 6.39 -15.67
N GLU A 26 4.80 7.40 -15.78
CA GLU A 26 3.77 7.51 -16.83
C GLU A 26 2.91 6.23 -16.94
N ARG A 27 2.69 5.54 -15.81
CA ARG A 27 2.03 4.24 -15.78
C ARG A 27 0.56 4.39 -15.41
N GLY A 28 -0.32 3.86 -16.26
CA GLY A 28 -1.73 3.68 -15.93
C GLY A 28 -1.89 2.66 -14.81
N VAL A 29 -2.47 3.08 -13.70
CA VAL A 29 -2.78 2.26 -12.52
C VAL A 29 -4.23 2.52 -12.10
N VAL A 30 -4.91 1.47 -11.62
CA VAL A 30 -6.27 1.58 -11.10
C VAL A 30 -6.35 1.03 -9.68
N LEU A 31 -7.02 1.77 -8.81
CA LEU A 31 -7.41 1.31 -7.48
C LEU A 31 -8.56 0.31 -7.62
N VAL A 32 -8.47 -0.84 -6.95
CA VAL A 32 -9.46 -1.91 -7.05
C VAL A 32 -9.78 -2.50 -5.67
N GLY A 33 -10.61 -3.55 -5.65
CA GLY A 33 -10.75 -4.42 -4.49
C GLY A 33 -11.63 -3.87 -3.37
N GLY A 34 -11.44 -4.46 -2.18
CA GLY A 34 -12.25 -4.20 -1.00
C GLY A 34 -12.17 -2.76 -0.53
N TYR A 35 -10.96 -2.18 -0.55
CA TYR A 35 -10.72 -0.78 -0.21
C TYR A 35 -11.65 0.17 -0.99
N LEU A 36 -11.69 0.04 -2.31
CA LEU A 36 -12.54 0.88 -3.17
C LEU A 36 -14.02 0.67 -2.85
N ARG A 37 -14.47 -0.58 -2.79
CA ARG A 37 -15.87 -0.92 -2.50
C ARG A 37 -16.33 -0.34 -1.16
N ASP A 38 -15.53 -0.50 -0.12
CA ASP A 38 -15.90 -0.12 1.24
C ASP A 38 -15.88 1.42 1.38
N THR A 39 -14.93 2.10 0.72
CA THR A 39 -14.88 3.56 0.59
C THR A 39 -16.13 4.12 -0.11
N LEU A 40 -16.53 3.54 -1.25
CA LEU A 40 -17.72 3.96 -2.00
C LEU A 40 -19.03 3.75 -1.21
N ARG A 41 -19.03 2.83 -0.26
CA ARG A 41 -20.16 2.55 0.63
C ARG A 41 -20.16 3.40 1.90
N SER A 42 -19.20 4.31 2.07
CA SER A 42 -18.96 5.05 3.32
C SER A 42 -18.78 4.12 4.53
N ALA A 43 -18.31 2.89 4.29
CA ALA A 43 -17.92 1.95 5.33
C ALA A 43 -16.44 2.18 5.71
N THR A 44 -16.02 1.64 6.85
CA THR A 44 -14.60 1.62 7.21
C THR A 44 -13.81 0.85 6.14
N PRO A 45 -12.87 1.49 5.45
CA PRO A 45 -12.10 0.82 4.41
C PRO A 45 -11.14 -0.22 5.00
N GLN A 46 -10.80 -1.23 4.21
CA GLN A 46 -9.75 -2.19 4.56
C GLN A 46 -8.40 -1.47 4.73
N GLN A 47 -7.52 -2.02 5.56
CA GLN A 47 -6.16 -1.49 5.74
C GLN A 47 -5.29 -1.70 4.49
N ASP A 48 -5.50 -2.82 3.80
CA ASP A 48 -4.79 -3.14 2.56
C ASP A 48 -5.40 -2.37 1.38
N VAL A 49 -4.53 -1.86 0.50
CA VAL A 49 -4.90 -1.20 -0.76
C VAL A 49 -4.47 -2.09 -1.93
N ASP A 50 -5.43 -2.47 -2.77
CA ASP A 50 -5.16 -3.25 -3.98
C ASP A 50 -5.09 -2.34 -5.21
N ILE A 51 -4.05 -2.51 -6.02
CA ILE A 51 -3.85 -1.81 -7.28
C ILE A 51 -3.70 -2.80 -8.43
N ALA A 52 -4.36 -2.52 -9.55
CA ALA A 52 -4.14 -3.24 -10.80
C ALA A 52 -3.39 -2.33 -11.78
N LEU A 53 -2.41 -2.92 -12.47
CA LEU A 53 -1.49 -2.23 -13.35
C LEU A 53 -0.94 -3.19 -14.41
N PRO A 54 -0.60 -2.70 -15.60
CA PRO A 54 0.07 -3.51 -16.62
C PRO A 54 1.55 -3.71 -16.25
N GLY A 55 2.08 -4.89 -16.61
CA GLY A 55 3.51 -5.22 -16.51
C GLY A 55 3.85 -6.22 -15.41
N GLU A 56 5.16 -6.33 -15.14
CA GLU A 56 5.72 -7.32 -14.22
C GLU A 56 5.62 -6.83 -12.76
N THR A 57 4.68 -7.38 -12.01
CA THR A 57 4.42 -6.99 -10.61
C THR A 57 5.59 -7.27 -9.68
N GLU A 58 6.44 -8.26 -9.98
CA GLU A 58 7.65 -8.49 -9.20
C GLU A 58 8.62 -7.29 -9.29
N LYS A 59 8.94 -6.86 -10.52
CA LYS A 59 9.85 -5.72 -10.72
C LYS A 59 9.27 -4.45 -10.09
N ILE A 60 8.02 -4.15 -10.40
CA ILE A 60 7.36 -2.93 -9.94
C ILE A 60 7.19 -2.95 -8.42
N GLY A 61 6.82 -4.10 -7.84
CA GLY A 61 6.67 -4.28 -6.40
C GLY A 61 7.99 -4.08 -5.64
N ARG A 62 9.13 -4.53 -6.19
CA ARG A 62 10.46 -4.28 -5.59
C ARG A 62 10.84 -2.80 -5.64
N GLU A 63 10.57 -2.12 -6.75
CA GLU A 63 10.79 -0.68 -6.88
C GLU A 63 9.91 0.11 -5.90
N LEU A 64 8.63 -0.27 -5.80
CA LEU A 64 7.68 0.35 -4.89
C LEU A 64 8.06 0.13 -3.42
N ALA A 65 8.51 -1.08 -3.05
CA ALA A 65 9.00 -1.37 -1.71
C ALA A 65 10.17 -0.45 -1.32
N ARG A 66 11.14 -0.26 -2.23
CA ARG A 66 12.26 0.68 -1.99
C ARG A 66 11.77 2.12 -1.81
N PHE A 67 10.86 2.56 -2.68
CA PHE A 67 10.29 3.91 -2.61
C PHE A 67 9.51 4.17 -1.31
N LEU A 68 8.76 3.19 -0.84
CA LEU A 68 7.95 3.32 0.36
C LEU A 68 8.71 3.05 1.66
N GLY A 69 9.92 2.49 1.59
CA GLY A 69 10.64 1.97 2.76
C GLY A 69 10.00 0.69 3.32
N GLY A 70 9.35 -0.09 2.45
CA GLY A 70 8.62 -1.30 2.80
C GLY A 70 9.34 -2.59 2.40
N THR A 71 8.65 -3.71 2.61
CA THR A 71 9.10 -5.06 2.25
C THR A 71 8.27 -5.62 1.11
N PHE A 72 8.93 -6.12 0.08
CA PHE A 72 8.30 -6.84 -1.02
C PHE A 72 8.00 -8.29 -0.62
N VAL A 73 6.76 -8.73 -0.88
CA VAL A 73 6.28 -10.08 -0.62
C VAL A 73 5.64 -10.64 -1.90
N PRO A 74 6.17 -11.72 -2.49
CA PRO A 74 5.51 -12.37 -3.62
C PRO A 74 4.25 -13.10 -3.13
N LEU A 75 3.12 -12.88 -3.80
CA LEU A 75 1.86 -13.58 -3.49
C LEU A 75 1.60 -14.79 -4.40
N GLY A 76 2.54 -15.08 -5.31
CA GLY A 76 2.51 -16.21 -6.22
C GLY A 76 2.86 -15.76 -7.64
N ALA A 77 4.04 -16.16 -8.12
CA ALA A 77 4.53 -15.79 -9.46
C ALA A 77 3.55 -16.19 -10.59
N ALA A 78 2.82 -17.29 -10.40
CA ALA A 78 1.83 -17.77 -11.37
C ALA A 78 0.62 -16.83 -11.56
N PHE A 79 0.31 -15.99 -10.56
CA PHE A 79 -0.85 -15.09 -10.61
C PHE A 79 -0.46 -13.64 -10.95
N GLY A 80 0.82 -13.38 -11.18
CA GLY A 80 1.32 -12.03 -11.43
C GLY A 80 0.99 -11.07 -10.29
N ALA A 81 0.97 -11.54 -9.04
CA ALA A 81 0.58 -10.74 -7.87
C ALA A 81 1.71 -10.62 -6.85
N SER A 82 1.84 -9.42 -6.29
CA SER A 82 2.80 -9.10 -5.24
C SER A 82 2.20 -8.12 -4.24
N ARG A 83 2.74 -8.13 -3.03
CA ARG A 83 2.38 -7.22 -1.96
C ARG A 83 3.59 -6.43 -1.50
N VAL A 84 3.36 -5.18 -1.14
CA VAL A 84 4.34 -4.35 -0.44
C VAL A 84 3.78 -4.04 0.94
N VAL A 85 4.52 -4.43 1.98
CA VAL A 85 4.16 -4.15 3.37
C VAL A 85 5.00 -2.98 3.85
N VAL A 86 4.35 -1.89 4.25
CA VAL A 86 5.02 -0.70 4.80
C VAL A 86 4.82 -0.72 6.31
N PRO A 87 5.88 -0.55 7.12
CA PRO A 87 5.74 -0.40 8.56
C PRO A 87 4.82 0.79 8.88
N ALA A 88 4.00 0.66 9.92
CA ALA A 88 3.36 1.83 10.50
C ALA A 88 4.46 2.79 10.97
N GLN A 89 4.37 4.07 10.60
CA GLN A 89 5.18 5.07 11.27
C GLN A 89 4.66 5.14 12.72
N ASP A 90 5.59 4.99 13.66
CA ASP A 90 5.39 4.88 15.12
C ASP A 90 4.92 3.53 15.67
N ALA A 91 5.67 2.46 15.40
CA ALA A 91 5.90 1.45 16.43
C ALA A 91 7.29 1.69 17.02
N GLU A 92 7.37 2.51 18.08
CA GLU A 92 8.49 2.40 19.02
C GLU A 92 8.49 0.95 19.52
N PHE A 93 9.37 0.12 18.97
CA PHE A 93 9.68 -1.15 19.59
C PHE A 93 10.40 -0.80 20.89
N PRO A 94 9.84 -1.10 22.07
CA PRO A 94 10.56 -0.85 23.30
C PRO A 94 11.87 -1.64 23.24
N GLU A 95 12.99 -0.93 23.39
CA GLU A 95 14.30 -1.56 23.54
C GLU A 95 14.20 -2.57 24.69
N GLU A 96 14.40 -3.86 24.40
CA GLU A 96 14.68 -4.86 25.42
C GLU A 96 15.97 -4.44 26.12
N LYS A 97 15.85 -3.77 27.26
CA LYS A 97 16.95 -3.59 28.19
C LYS A 97 17.36 -4.96 28.71
N THR A 98 18.50 -5.44 28.21
CA THR A 98 19.24 -6.56 28.78
C THR A 98 19.87 -6.16 30.10
#